data_AF-A0A4V1SEN1-F1
#
_entry.id   AF-A0A4V1SEN1-F1
#
_cell.length_a   1.000
_cell.length_b   1.000
_cell.length_c   1.000
_cell.angle_alpha   90.00
_cell.angle_beta   90.00
_cell.angle_gamma   90.00
#
_symmetry.space_group_name_H-M   'P 1'
#
loop_
_entity.id
_entity.type
_entity.pdbx_description
1 polymer ?
#
loop_
_entity_poly.entity_id
_entity_poly.type
_entity_poly.pdbx_seq_one_letter_code
_entity_poly.pdbx_strand_id
1 'polypeptide(L)'
;MQEKARADLANMFGERLKALNLPHDSIESFATPRRLVLIVRGVAGQTAAMSEERKGPRADAPDQAIQGFLRSTGLTREQLVERDMGKAGQVLFAVIDRPGIVAGSVLASATTHVIHNFPWPKSMRWGAASSSTESLRWVRPLQGIVALLGDKLVPIKVAGLESGVQTVGHRFHHPGIITIGSAADYIEKMRACHVVVDGAERRAIIAVGAKMAATKAGLTLVEDEGLLYENAGLTE
;
A
#
# COMPACT_ATOMS: atom_id res chain seq x y z
N MET A 1 -1.09 -3.91 -18.92
CA MET A 1 -0.05 -3.91 -17.86
C MET A 1 -0.43 -3.02 -16.67
N GLN A 2 -0.80 -1.75 -16.88
CA GLN A 2 -1.21 -0.85 -15.77
C GLN A 2 -2.43 -1.34 -15.00
N GLU A 3 -3.43 -1.88 -15.69
CA GLU A 3 -4.65 -2.38 -15.06
C GLU A 3 -4.36 -3.49 -14.05
N LYS A 4 -3.49 -4.43 -14.44
CA LYS A 4 -2.99 -5.46 -13.53
C LYS A 4 -2.19 -4.85 -12.38
N ALA A 5 -1.29 -3.89 -12.66
CA ALA A 5 -0.48 -3.26 -11.63
C ALA A 5 -1.32 -2.50 -10.58
N ARG A 6 -2.34 -1.74 -10.98
CA ARG A 6 -3.22 -1.07 -9.99
C ARG A 6 -4.03 -2.08 -9.17
N ALA A 7 -4.44 -3.20 -9.76
CA ALA A 7 -5.14 -4.27 -9.04
C ALA A 7 -4.21 -4.97 -8.04
N ASP A 8 -2.99 -5.35 -8.48
CA ASP A 8 -1.96 -5.94 -7.62
C ASP A 8 -1.61 -5.00 -6.45
N LEU A 9 -1.50 -3.69 -6.72
CA LEU A 9 -1.27 -2.68 -5.68
C LEU A 9 -2.38 -2.68 -4.62
N ALA A 10 -3.65 -2.64 -5.04
CA ALA A 10 -4.79 -2.64 -4.13
C ALA A 10 -4.85 -3.92 -3.29
N ASN A 11 -4.64 -5.08 -3.93
CA ASN A 11 -4.67 -6.38 -3.26
C ASN A 11 -3.55 -6.51 -2.22
N MET A 12 -2.30 -6.23 -2.62
CA MET A 12 -1.15 -6.34 -1.70
C MET A 12 -1.25 -5.38 -0.52
N PHE A 13 -1.71 -4.15 -0.75
CA PHE A 13 -1.96 -3.21 0.36
C PHE A 13 -3.10 -3.69 1.24
N GLY A 14 -4.23 -4.11 0.66
CA GLY A 14 -5.39 -4.61 1.42
C GLY A 14 -5.03 -5.81 2.30
N GLU A 15 -4.29 -6.77 1.76
CA GLU A 15 -3.75 -7.91 2.52
C GLU A 15 -2.85 -7.46 3.66
N ARG A 16 -2.00 -6.46 3.41
CA ARG A 16 -1.08 -5.94 4.43
C ARG A 16 -1.79 -5.16 5.54
N LEU A 17 -2.79 -4.35 5.19
CA LEU A 17 -3.64 -3.64 6.16
C LEU A 17 -4.44 -4.63 7.01
N LYS A 18 -4.97 -5.68 6.39
CA LYS A 18 -5.67 -6.76 7.09
C LYS A 18 -4.74 -7.53 8.03
N ALA A 19 -3.54 -7.90 7.58
CA ALA A 19 -2.56 -8.60 8.40
C ALA A 19 -2.10 -7.76 9.62
N LEU A 20 -2.11 -6.44 9.50
CA LEU A 20 -1.77 -5.51 10.57
C LEU A 20 -2.99 -5.03 11.36
N ASN A 21 -4.19 -5.56 11.08
CA ASN A 21 -5.44 -5.20 11.74
C ASN A 21 -5.69 -3.68 11.77
N LEU A 22 -5.47 -2.99 10.64
CA LEU A 22 -5.83 -1.58 10.49
C LEU A 22 -7.20 -1.44 9.80
N PRO A 23 -8.26 -1.03 10.54
CA PRO A 23 -9.57 -0.81 9.96
C PRO A 23 -9.56 0.30 8.91
N HIS A 24 -10.29 0.08 7.83
CA HIS A 24 -10.52 1.01 6.72
C HIS A 24 -11.80 0.64 5.98
N ASP A 25 -12.39 1.59 5.25
CA ASP A 25 -13.68 1.41 4.57
C ASP A 25 -13.51 0.87 3.15
N SER A 26 -12.61 1.47 2.37
CA SER A 26 -12.42 1.12 0.98
C SER A 26 -11.00 1.42 0.48
N ILE A 27 -10.63 0.73 -0.60
CA ILE A 27 -9.37 0.91 -1.30
C ILE A 27 -9.69 1.17 -2.78
N GLU A 28 -9.21 2.30 -3.27
CA GLU A 28 -9.30 2.71 -4.68
C GLU A 28 -7.89 2.75 -5.25
N SER A 29 -7.71 2.24 -6.48
CA SER A 29 -6.39 2.26 -7.13
C SER A 29 -6.49 2.73 -8.57
N PHE A 30 -5.51 3.56 -8.94
CA PHE A 30 -5.41 4.17 -10.26
C PHE A 30 -4.02 3.96 -10.82
N ALA A 31 -3.93 4.01 -12.15
CA ALA A 31 -2.65 3.97 -12.83
C ALA A 31 -2.67 4.88 -14.05
N THR A 32 -1.55 5.56 -14.27
CA THR A 32 -1.21 6.34 -15.46
C THR A 32 0.10 5.77 -16.03
N PRO A 33 0.53 6.15 -17.24
CA PRO A 33 1.84 5.79 -17.77
C PRO A 33 3.00 5.97 -16.78
N ARG A 34 2.93 6.97 -15.89
CA ARG A 34 4.04 7.33 -14.99
C ARG A 34 3.75 7.18 -13.49
N ARG A 35 2.53 6.80 -13.10
CA ARG A 35 2.10 6.77 -11.69
C ARG A 35 1.29 5.52 -11.39
N LEU A 36 1.55 4.97 -10.20
CA LEU A 36 0.63 4.08 -9.51
C LEU A 36 0.09 4.83 -8.29
N VAL A 37 -1.22 4.76 -8.07
CA VAL A 37 -1.91 5.52 -7.04
C VAL A 37 -2.79 4.58 -6.25
N LEU A 38 -2.77 4.74 -4.93
CA LEU A 38 -3.67 4.09 -4.00
C LEU A 38 -4.32 5.16 -3.11
N ILE A 39 -5.63 5.11 -2.97
CA ILE A 39 -6.38 5.93 -2.03
C ILE A 39 -7.13 4.97 -1.12
N VAL A 40 -6.87 5.05 0.19
CA VAL A 40 -7.58 4.28 1.21
C VAL A 40 -8.49 5.23 1.98
N ARG A 41 -9.77 4.91 2.08
CA ARG A 41 -10.79 5.71 2.77
C ARG A 41 -11.12 5.10 4.12
N GLY A 42 -11.56 5.94 5.07
CA GLY A 42 -12.00 5.49 6.39
C GLY A 42 -10.90 4.89 7.27
N VAL A 43 -9.63 5.26 7.05
CA VAL A 43 -8.50 4.68 7.80
C VAL A 43 -8.57 5.08 9.27
N ALA A 44 -8.65 4.10 10.17
CA ALA A 44 -8.59 4.34 11.61
C ALA A 44 -7.22 4.95 12.00
N GLY A 45 -7.19 5.77 13.05
CA GLY A 45 -5.94 6.43 13.49
C GLY A 45 -4.87 5.47 14.04
N GLN A 46 -5.27 4.27 14.46
CA GLN A 46 -4.40 3.22 14.97
C GLN A 46 -5.04 1.85 14.78
N THR A 47 -4.23 0.79 14.84
CA THR A 47 -4.72 -0.59 14.88
C THR A 47 -5.42 -0.87 16.22
N ALA A 48 -6.27 -1.89 16.26
CA ALA A 48 -6.83 -2.34 17.53
C ALA A 48 -5.72 -2.86 18.45
N ALA A 49 -5.82 -2.54 19.75
CA ALA A 49 -5.01 -3.23 20.76
C ALA A 49 -5.42 -4.71 20.78
N MET A 50 -4.44 -5.60 20.92
CA MET A 50 -4.68 -7.03 20.93
C MET A 50 -4.13 -7.62 22.21
N SER A 51 -4.97 -8.33 22.95
CA SER A 51 -4.55 -9.17 24.08
C SER A 51 -4.51 -10.62 23.60
N GLU A 52 -3.33 -11.23 23.57
CA GLU A 52 -3.16 -12.65 23.29
C GLU A 52 -3.02 -13.41 24.60
N GLU A 53 -3.93 -14.34 24.87
CA GLU A 53 -3.83 -15.23 26.03
C GLU A 53 -3.26 -16.58 25.59
N ARG A 54 -2.12 -16.98 26.19
CA ARG A 54 -1.51 -18.29 25.99
C ARG A 54 -1.64 -19.12 27.25
N LYS A 55 -2.24 -20.30 27.11
CA LYS A 55 -2.30 -21.30 28.18
C LYS A 55 -0.94 -21.98 28.33
N GLY A 56 -0.37 -21.87 29.51
CA GLY A 56 0.88 -22.49 29.91
C GLY A 56 0.69 -23.82 30.65
N PRO A 57 1.78 -24.35 31.21
CA PRO A 57 1.73 -25.53 32.06
C PRO A 57 1.06 -25.21 33.41
N ARG A 58 0.83 -26.26 34.22
CA ARG A 58 0.38 -26.08 35.61
C ARG A 58 1.38 -25.27 36.43
N ALA A 59 0.90 -24.57 37.45
CA ALA A 59 1.72 -23.75 38.34
C ALA A 59 2.80 -24.57 39.06
N ASP A 60 2.50 -25.85 39.33
CA ASP A 60 3.36 -26.87 39.96
C ASP A 60 4.09 -27.78 38.97
N ALA A 61 4.09 -27.45 37.67
CA ALA A 61 4.81 -28.22 36.66
C ALA A 61 6.35 -28.14 36.88
N PRO A 62 7.13 -29.09 36.34
CA PRO A 62 8.59 -29.04 36.46
C PRO A 62 9.17 -27.72 35.96
N ASP A 63 10.21 -27.21 36.65
CA ASP A 63 10.83 -25.92 36.36
C ASP A 63 11.24 -25.77 34.88
N GLN A 64 11.68 -26.87 34.25
CA GLN A 64 12.05 -26.87 32.84
C GLN A 64 10.86 -26.51 31.92
N ALA A 65 9.65 -26.96 32.24
CA ALA A 65 8.44 -26.65 31.48
C ALA A 65 8.00 -25.19 31.68
N ILE A 66 8.10 -24.69 32.92
CA ILE A 66 7.83 -23.29 33.25
C ILE A 66 8.81 -22.38 32.52
N GLN A 67 10.12 -22.67 32.58
CA GLN A 67 11.15 -21.89 31.91
C GLN A 67 10.99 -21.90 30.38
N GLY A 68 10.63 -23.04 29.78
CA GLY A 68 10.30 -23.09 28.35
C GLY A 68 9.11 -22.20 27.98
N PHE A 69 8.10 -22.14 28.85
CA PHE A 69 6.93 -21.28 28.65
C PHE A 69 7.26 -19.79 28.81
N LEU A 70 8.05 -19.42 29.82
CA LEU A 70 8.56 -18.05 30.00
C LEU A 70 9.39 -17.61 28.78
N ARG A 71 10.26 -18.48 28.27
CA ARG A 71 11.08 -18.18 27.09
C ARG A 71 10.25 -17.98 25.81
N SER A 72 9.17 -18.74 25.65
CA SER A 72 8.30 -18.64 24.46
C SER A 72 7.33 -17.46 24.50
N THR A 73 7.04 -16.93 25.68
CA THR A 73 6.16 -15.77 25.89
C THR A 73 6.95 -14.46 26.06
N GLY A 74 8.21 -14.54 26.49
CA GLY A 74 9.04 -13.38 26.82
C GLY A 74 8.66 -12.69 28.13
N LEU A 75 7.77 -13.30 28.92
CA LEU A 75 7.31 -12.80 30.20
C LEU A 75 8.11 -13.41 31.36
N THR A 76 8.10 -12.73 32.49
CA THR A 76 8.62 -13.21 33.78
C THR A 76 7.54 -13.99 34.54
N ARG A 77 7.92 -14.78 35.55
CA ARG A 77 6.97 -15.63 36.29
C ARG A 77 5.92 -14.79 37.00
N GLU A 78 6.31 -13.61 37.50
CA GLU A 78 5.44 -12.67 38.20
C GLU A 78 4.41 -12.00 37.28
N GLN A 79 4.64 -12.03 35.96
CA GLN A 79 3.73 -11.47 34.95
C GLN A 79 2.70 -12.50 34.44
N LEU A 80 2.78 -13.76 34.89
CA LEU A 80 1.81 -14.78 34.54
C LEU A 80 0.60 -14.73 35.47
N VAL A 81 -0.58 -14.99 34.91
CA VAL A 81 -1.83 -15.08 35.66
C VAL A 81 -2.10 -16.55 35.98
N GLU A 82 -2.18 -16.90 37.26
CA GLU A 82 -2.61 -18.23 37.68
C GLU A 82 -4.14 -18.30 37.73
N ARG A 83 -4.71 -19.29 37.05
CA ARG A 83 -6.16 -19.56 37.08
C ARG A 83 -6.41 -20.99 37.49
N ASP A 84 -7.38 -21.19 38.38
CA ASP A 84 -7.84 -22.51 38.77
C ASP A 84 -8.69 -23.11 37.65
N MET A 85 -8.26 -24.27 37.13
CA MET A 85 -8.95 -25.02 36.08
C MET A 85 -9.53 -26.34 36.63
N GLY A 86 -9.96 -26.34 37.89
CA GLY A 86 -10.66 -27.45 38.54
C GLY A 86 -9.80 -28.71 38.60
N LYS A 87 -10.16 -29.75 37.83
CA LYS A 87 -9.40 -31.02 37.79
C LYS A 87 -7.94 -30.86 37.35
N ALA A 88 -7.60 -29.78 36.66
CA ALA A 88 -6.24 -29.50 36.20
C ALA A 88 -5.38 -28.72 37.22
N GLY A 89 -5.95 -28.25 38.34
CA GLY A 89 -5.26 -27.39 39.32
C GLY A 89 -5.01 -25.97 38.79
N GLN A 90 -4.14 -25.22 39.48
CA GLN A 90 -3.70 -23.90 39.05
C GLN A 90 -2.87 -24.01 37.76
N VAL A 91 -3.29 -23.32 36.71
CA VAL A 91 -2.62 -23.26 35.41
C VAL A 91 -2.15 -21.83 35.15
N LEU A 92 -0.96 -21.71 34.57
CA LEU A 92 -0.37 -20.43 34.21
C LEU A 92 -0.91 -19.93 32.89
N PHE A 93 -1.23 -18.65 32.81
CA PHE A 93 -1.63 -17.97 31.59
C PHE A 93 -0.73 -16.77 31.36
N ALA A 94 -0.19 -16.66 30.15
CA ALA A 94 0.49 -15.46 29.69
C ALA A 94 -0.53 -14.58 28.97
N VAL A 95 -0.81 -13.40 29.53
CA VAL A 95 -1.62 -12.36 28.86
C VAL A 95 -0.64 -11.37 28.26
N ILE A 96 -0.55 -11.36 26.93
CA ILE A 96 0.36 -10.50 26.18
C ILE A 96 -0.45 -9.38 25.54
N ASP A 97 -0.42 -8.21 26.17
CA ASP A 97 -1.03 -7.00 25.64
C ASP A 97 -0.11 -6.35 24.60
N ARG A 98 -0.62 -6.21 23.37
CA ARG A 98 0.03 -5.47 22.30
C ARG A 98 -0.73 -4.18 22.07
N PRO A 99 -0.12 -3.00 22.35
CA PRO A 99 -0.77 -1.73 22.09
C PRO A 99 -1.03 -1.55 20.60
N GLY A 100 -2.05 -0.76 20.28
CA GLY A 100 -2.33 -0.36 18.90
C GLY A 100 -1.14 0.37 18.29
N ILE A 101 -0.90 0.15 17.00
CA ILE A 101 0.14 0.84 16.23
C ILE A 101 -0.51 2.00 15.50
N VAL A 102 0.09 3.19 15.58
CA VAL A 102 -0.39 4.37 14.85
C VAL A 102 -0.42 4.10 13.33
N ALA A 103 -1.48 4.53 12.67
CA ALA A 103 -1.74 4.22 11.27
C ALA A 103 -0.62 4.68 10.34
N GLY A 104 0.01 5.82 10.61
CA GLY A 104 1.16 6.30 9.82
C GLY A 104 2.29 5.27 9.76
N SER A 105 2.64 4.63 10.88
CA SER A 105 3.69 3.60 10.92
C SER A 105 3.27 2.32 10.18
N VAL A 106 2.00 1.95 10.29
CA VAL A 106 1.42 0.80 9.55
C VAL A 106 1.50 1.05 8.05
N LEU A 107 1.06 2.22 7.60
CA LEU A 107 1.07 2.63 6.19
C LEU A 107 2.49 2.74 5.65
N ALA A 108 3.44 3.28 6.42
CA ALA A 108 4.84 3.33 6.03
C ALA A 108 5.42 1.92 5.84
N SER A 109 5.20 1.01 6.81
CA SER A 109 5.62 -0.39 6.72
C SER A 109 4.98 -1.10 5.52
N ALA A 110 3.68 -0.90 5.31
CA ALA A 110 2.95 -1.51 4.20
C ALA A 110 3.47 -1.05 2.84
N THR A 111 3.70 0.27 2.69
CA THR A 111 4.23 0.85 1.46
C THR A 111 5.61 0.30 1.13
N THR A 112 6.53 0.29 2.10
CA THR A 112 7.87 -0.28 1.92
C THR A 112 7.79 -1.75 1.52
N HIS A 113 6.96 -2.55 2.21
CA HIS A 113 6.77 -3.96 1.88
C HIS A 113 6.28 -4.16 0.44
N VAL A 114 5.28 -3.40 0.02
CA VAL A 114 4.71 -3.49 -1.33
C VAL A 114 5.73 -3.07 -2.38
N ILE A 115 6.49 -1.99 -2.17
CA ILE A 115 7.52 -1.55 -3.12
C ILE A 115 8.61 -2.62 -3.29
N HIS A 116 9.01 -3.31 -2.22
CA HIS A 116 10.04 -4.35 -2.33
C HIS A 116 9.55 -5.64 -3.00
N ASN A 117 8.27 -5.99 -2.84
CA ASN A 117 7.72 -7.29 -3.26
C ASN A 117 6.78 -7.21 -4.46
N PHE A 118 6.72 -6.07 -5.16
CA PHE A 118 5.76 -5.86 -6.24
C PHE A 118 6.00 -6.83 -7.41
N PRO A 119 4.97 -7.56 -7.89
CA PRO A 119 5.12 -8.68 -8.82
C PRO A 119 5.24 -8.24 -10.28
N TRP A 120 6.23 -7.42 -10.59
CA TRP A 120 6.48 -6.94 -11.95
C TRP A 120 6.87 -8.11 -12.89
N PRO A 121 6.11 -8.36 -13.99
CA PRO A 121 6.46 -9.43 -14.94
C PRO A 121 7.83 -9.23 -15.59
N LYS A 122 8.22 -7.96 -15.77
CA LYS A 122 9.55 -7.53 -16.17
C LYS A 122 9.97 -6.39 -15.27
N SER A 123 11.09 -6.57 -14.57
CA SER A 123 11.69 -5.56 -13.69
C SER A 123 13.15 -5.32 -14.06
N MET A 124 13.68 -4.21 -13.59
CA MET A 124 15.07 -3.80 -13.76
C MET A 124 15.65 -3.27 -12.45
N ARG A 125 16.98 -3.28 -12.37
CA ARG A 125 17.79 -2.57 -11.37
C ARG A 125 18.44 -1.39 -12.08
N TRP A 126 18.71 -0.28 -11.39
CA TRP A 126 19.25 0.93 -12.03
C TRP A 126 20.27 1.65 -11.13
N GLY A 127 21.07 2.52 -11.75
CA GLY A 127 22.04 3.39 -11.07
C GLY A 127 23.17 2.64 -10.39
N ALA A 128 23.95 3.32 -9.54
CA ALA A 128 25.06 2.70 -8.82
C ALA A 128 24.65 1.50 -7.95
N ALA A 129 23.42 1.55 -7.39
CA ALA A 129 22.87 0.47 -6.58
C ALA A 129 22.75 -0.86 -7.35
N SER A 130 22.60 -0.84 -8.68
CA SER A 130 22.45 -2.09 -9.47
C SER A 130 23.65 -3.03 -9.42
N SER A 131 24.80 -2.53 -8.93
CA SER A 131 25.99 -3.33 -8.64
C SER A 131 25.75 -4.40 -7.55
N SER A 132 24.80 -4.18 -6.63
CA SER A 132 24.41 -5.14 -5.59
C SER A 132 23.15 -5.93 -6.00
N THR A 133 23.10 -7.20 -5.61
CA THR A 133 21.90 -8.06 -5.75
C THR A 133 20.73 -7.59 -4.86
N GLU A 134 21.01 -6.80 -3.83
CA GLU A 134 20.02 -6.22 -2.91
C GLU A 134 19.33 -4.98 -3.48
N SER A 135 19.72 -4.50 -4.67
CA SER A 135 19.09 -3.32 -5.25
C SER A 135 17.63 -3.55 -5.62
N LEU A 136 16.83 -2.50 -5.41
CA LEU A 136 15.41 -2.50 -5.72
C LEU A 136 15.18 -2.88 -7.19
N ARG A 137 14.24 -3.81 -7.38
CA ARG A 137 13.72 -4.19 -8.68
C ARG A 137 12.40 -3.49 -8.90
N TRP A 138 12.28 -2.73 -9.98
CA TRP A 138 11.04 -2.05 -10.35
C TRP A 138 10.88 -2.04 -11.87
N VAL A 139 9.67 -1.73 -12.36
CA VAL A 139 9.43 -1.67 -13.81
C VAL A 139 10.25 -0.57 -14.50
N ARG A 140 10.55 0.52 -13.78
CA ARG A 140 11.37 1.68 -14.19
C ARG A 140 11.95 2.38 -12.95
N PRO A 141 12.94 3.27 -13.05
CA PRO A 141 13.43 4.03 -11.90
C PRO A 141 12.32 4.84 -11.23
N LEU A 142 12.04 4.57 -9.95
CA LEU A 142 11.12 5.39 -9.15
C LEU A 142 11.62 6.83 -9.09
N GLN A 143 10.72 7.80 -9.27
CA GLN A 143 11.05 9.23 -9.31
C GLN A 143 10.59 10.00 -8.08
N GLY A 144 9.66 9.44 -7.30
CA GLY A 144 9.13 10.09 -6.10
C GLY A 144 8.03 9.26 -5.44
N ILE A 145 7.74 9.58 -4.19
CA ILE A 145 6.70 8.94 -3.39
C ILE A 145 5.88 10.07 -2.74
N VAL A 146 4.58 10.10 -2.98
CA VAL A 146 3.65 10.95 -2.22
C VAL A 146 2.89 10.05 -1.26
N ALA A 147 3.01 10.32 0.04
CA ALA A 147 2.38 9.49 1.08
C ALA A 147 1.78 10.37 2.17
N LEU A 148 0.45 10.36 2.25
CA LEU A 148 -0.34 11.22 3.13
C LEU A 148 -1.38 10.38 3.90
N LEU A 149 -1.57 10.70 5.18
CA LEU A 149 -2.67 10.22 6.00
C LEU A 149 -3.47 11.45 6.45
N GLY A 150 -4.64 11.65 5.83
CA GLY A 150 -5.33 12.94 5.92
C GLY A 150 -4.48 14.03 5.27
N ASP A 151 -4.09 15.01 6.07
CA ASP A 151 -3.19 16.12 5.74
C ASP A 151 -1.75 15.92 6.25
N LYS A 152 -1.46 14.79 6.92
CA LYS A 152 -0.16 14.52 7.53
C LYS A 152 0.71 13.69 6.61
N LEU A 153 1.97 14.10 6.46
CA LEU A 153 2.99 13.31 5.77
C LEU A 153 3.22 11.98 6.50
N VAL A 154 3.25 10.88 5.74
CA VAL A 154 3.68 9.57 6.20
C VAL A 154 5.15 9.38 5.77
N PRO A 155 6.13 9.43 6.70
CA PRO A 155 7.55 9.35 6.36
C PRO A 155 7.91 7.94 5.87
N ILE A 156 8.44 7.86 4.65
CA ILE A 156 8.88 6.62 4.01
C ILE A 156 10.24 6.88 3.38
N LYS A 157 11.17 5.95 3.56
CA LYS A 157 12.47 5.96 2.88
C LYS A 157 12.68 4.64 2.16
N VAL A 158 12.75 4.67 0.83
CA VAL A 158 12.93 3.47 0.01
C VAL A 158 13.82 3.79 -1.19
N ALA A 159 14.85 2.97 -1.41
CA ALA A 159 15.77 3.10 -2.54
C ALA A 159 16.36 4.52 -2.72
N GLY A 160 16.68 5.20 -1.62
CA GLY A 160 17.21 6.57 -1.61
C GLY A 160 16.19 7.68 -1.85
N LEU A 161 14.90 7.33 -1.99
CA LEU A 161 13.81 8.30 -2.06
C LEU A 161 13.17 8.49 -0.70
N GLU A 162 12.79 9.73 -0.41
CA GLU A 162 11.98 10.10 0.73
C GLU A 162 10.56 10.47 0.25
N SER A 163 9.54 10.10 1.02
CA SER A 163 8.19 10.55 0.73
C SER A 163 8.03 12.05 0.97
N GLY A 164 7.15 12.67 0.19
CA GLY A 164 6.80 14.07 0.34
C GLY A 164 5.36 14.36 -0.04
N VAL A 165 5.06 15.64 -0.16
CA VAL A 165 3.74 16.15 -0.60
C VAL A 165 3.77 16.70 -2.03
N GLN A 166 4.95 16.75 -2.63
CA GLN A 166 5.17 17.33 -3.94
C GLN A 166 5.11 16.28 -5.05
N THR A 167 4.54 16.66 -6.18
CA THR A 167 4.55 15.87 -7.42
C THR A 167 4.57 16.82 -8.62
N VAL A 168 4.48 16.29 -9.83
CA VAL A 168 4.42 17.07 -11.07
C VAL A 168 3.17 16.70 -11.85
N GLY A 169 2.70 17.61 -12.70
CA GLY A 169 1.60 17.38 -13.64
C GLY A 169 2.02 16.63 -14.90
N HIS A 170 1.32 16.91 -16.00
CA HIS A 170 1.66 16.40 -17.32
C HIS A 170 3.02 16.95 -17.78
N ARG A 171 3.89 16.08 -18.30
CA ARG A 171 5.28 16.43 -18.62
C ARG A 171 5.43 17.65 -19.54
N PHE A 172 4.51 17.82 -20.47
CA PHE A 172 4.57 18.89 -21.47
C PHE A 172 3.57 20.03 -21.21
N HIS A 173 2.42 19.71 -20.61
CA HIS A 173 1.32 20.67 -20.45
C HIS A 173 1.33 21.33 -19.06
N HIS A 174 1.98 20.70 -18.06
CA HIS A 174 2.14 21.26 -16.73
C HIS A 174 3.39 20.68 -16.02
N PRO A 175 4.61 21.06 -16.46
CA PRO A 175 5.86 20.50 -15.91
C PRO A 175 6.20 20.98 -14.49
N GLY A 176 5.50 22.00 -13.99
CA GLY A 176 5.74 22.57 -12.67
C GLY A 176 5.46 21.59 -11.52
N ILE A 177 6.16 21.81 -10.40
CA ILE A 177 5.90 21.09 -9.17
C ILE A 177 4.59 21.60 -8.57
N ILE A 178 3.74 20.66 -8.13
CA ILE A 178 2.51 20.92 -7.40
C ILE A 178 2.54 20.21 -6.05
N THR A 179 1.71 20.67 -5.12
CA THR A 179 1.59 20.08 -3.78
C THR A 179 0.22 19.44 -3.59
N ILE A 180 0.20 18.20 -3.15
CA ILE A 180 -1.00 17.44 -2.78
C ILE A 180 -1.27 17.68 -1.30
N GLY A 181 -2.50 18.08 -0.97
CA GLY A 181 -2.89 18.37 0.42
C GLY A 181 -3.46 17.14 1.10
N SER A 182 -4.21 16.32 0.37
CA SER A 182 -4.78 15.08 0.90
C SER A 182 -5.24 14.16 -0.22
N ALA A 183 -5.71 12.96 0.11
CA ALA A 183 -6.38 12.10 -0.86
C ALA A 183 -7.69 12.68 -1.42
N ALA A 184 -8.29 13.69 -0.78
CA ALA A 184 -9.53 14.31 -1.26
C ALA A 184 -9.30 15.27 -2.44
N ASP A 185 -8.14 15.96 -2.49
CA ASP A 185 -7.83 16.92 -3.56
C ASP A 185 -6.97 16.34 -4.68
N TYR A 186 -6.44 15.12 -4.50
CA TYR A 186 -5.50 14.51 -5.44
C TYR A 186 -6.03 14.43 -6.88
N ILE A 187 -7.22 13.84 -7.08
CA ILE A 187 -7.77 13.60 -8.42
C ILE A 187 -7.98 14.92 -9.16
N GLU A 188 -8.61 15.89 -8.51
CA GLU A 188 -8.90 17.21 -9.10
C GLU A 188 -7.62 18.02 -9.36
N LYS A 189 -6.65 18.00 -8.44
CA LYS A 189 -5.35 18.65 -8.67
C LYS A 189 -4.60 18.04 -9.85
N MET A 190 -4.57 16.71 -9.96
CA MET A 190 -3.93 16.05 -11.09
C MET A 190 -4.64 16.40 -12.41
N ARG A 191 -5.97 16.43 -12.42
CA ARG A 191 -6.77 16.86 -13.59
C ARG A 191 -6.45 18.30 -14.00
N ALA A 192 -6.41 19.23 -13.05
CA ALA A 192 -6.04 20.63 -13.30
C ALA A 192 -4.62 20.76 -13.90
N CYS A 193 -3.78 19.77 -13.67
CA CYS A 193 -2.42 19.67 -14.21
C CYS A 193 -2.32 18.75 -15.43
N HIS A 194 -3.44 18.56 -16.15
CA HIS A 194 -3.57 17.76 -17.37
C HIS A 194 -3.24 16.27 -17.21
N VAL A 195 -3.51 15.69 -16.04
CA VAL A 195 -3.38 14.25 -15.81
C VAL A 195 -4.72 13.69 -15.35
N VAL A 196 -5.40 12.96 -16.24
CA VAL A 196 -6.61 12.21 -15.86
C VAL A 196 -6.16 10.90 -15.24
N VAL A 197 -6.34 10.73 -13.92
CA VAL A 197 -5.78 9.57 -13.21
C VAL A 197 -6.59 8.28 -13.42
N ASP A 198 -7.91 8.39 -13.62
CA ASP A 198 -8.78 7.25 -13.89
C ASP A 198 -8.59 6.75 -15.33
N GLY A 199 -8.19 5.48 -15.45
CA GLY A 199 -8.00 4.82 -16.73
C GLY A 199 -9.30 4.58 -17.49
N ALA A 200 -10.42 4.35 -16.81
CA ALA A 200 -11.72 4.19 -17.46
C ALA A 200 -12.18 5.52 -18.09
N GLU A 201 -11.98 6.61 -17.38
CA GLU A 201 -12.26 7.94 -17.90
C GLU A 201 -11.36 8.30 -19.09
N ARG A 202 -10.04 8.06 -19.00
CA ARG A 202 -9.13 8.26 -20.13
C ARG A 202 -9.59 7.49 -21.38
N ARG A 203 -9.98 6.22 -21.21
CA ARG A 203 -10.51 5.41 -22.32
C ARG A 203 -11.76 6.03 -22.93
N ALA A 204 -12.70 6.50 -22.11
CA ALA A 204 -13.92 7.14 -22.60
C ALA A 204 -13.60 8.41 -23.41
N ILE A 205 -12.71 9.27 -22.92
CA ILE A 205 -12.27 10.49 -23.63
C ILE A 205 -11.66 10.14 -24.98
N ILE A 206 -10.75 9.16 -25.01
CA ILE A 206 -10.08 8.73 -26.25
C ILE A 206 -11.09 8.13 -27.24
N ALA A 207 -12.01 7.29 -26.79
CA ALA A 207 -13.01 6.67 -27.65
C ALA A 207 -13.93 7.71 -28.32
N VAL A 208 -14.41 8.68 -27.54
CA VAL A 208 -15.23 9.79 -28.05
C VAL A 208 -14.42 10.63 -29.04
N GLY A 209 -13.19 11.00 -28.69
CA GLY A 209 -12.31 11.79 -29.55
C GLY A 209 -11.99 11.11 -30.87
N ALA A 210 -11.69 9.81 -30.85
CA ALA A 210 -11.42 9.01 -32.05
C ALA A 210 -12.65 8.95 -32.98
N LYS A 211 -13.84 8.73 -32.42
CA LYS A 211 -15.09 8.72 -33.18
C LYS A 211 -15.38 10.07 -33.82
N MET A 212 -15.24 11.16 -33.06
CA MET A 212 -15.41 12.52 -33.57
C MET A 212 -14.43 12.85 -34.69
N ALA A 213 -13.16 12.46 -34.54
CA ALA A 213 -12.13 12.68 -35.56
C ALA A 213 -12.44 11.94 -36.87
N ALA A 214 -12.88 10.68 -36.79
CA ALA A 214 -13.30 9.90 -37.94
C ALA A 214 -14.50 10.54 -38.65
N THR A 215 -15.56 10.89 -37.90
CA THR A 215 -16.75 11.54 -38.45
C THR A 215 -16.43 12.87 -39.12
N LYS A 216 -15.56 13.70 -38.53
CA LYS A 216 -15.12 14.98 -39.12
C LYS A 216 -14.39 14.78 -40.45
N ALA A 217 -13.69 13.67 -40.61
CA ALA A 217 -13.01 13.31 -41.85
C ALA A 217 -13.90 12.59 -42.88
N GLY A 218 -15.19 12.37 -42.57
CA GLY A 218 -16.09 11.58 -43.42
C GLY A 218 -15.76 10.08 -43.42
N LEU A 219 -15.07 9.59 -42.38
CA LEU A 219 -14.63 8.21 -42.21
C LEU A 219 -15.42 7.52 -41.10
N THR A 220 -15.44 6.18 -41.14
CA THR A 220 -15.96 5.34 -40.05
C THR A 220 -14.80 4.82 -39.20
N LEU A 221 -14.90 4.98 -37.88
CA LEU A 221 -13.91 4.41 -36.96
C LEU A 221 -14.05 2.89 -36.95
N VAL A 222 -12.93 2.18 -37.19
CA VAL A 222 -12.83 0.75 -36.90
C VAL A 222 -12.50 0.62 -35.42
N GLU A 223 -13.45 0.12 -34.64
CA GLU A 223 -13.30 -0.02 -33.20
C GLU A 223 -12.37 -1.20 -32.86
N ASP A 224 -11.40 -0.95 -31.99
CA ASP A 224 -10.50 -1.95 -31.43
C ASP A 224 -10.35 -1.65 -29.93
N GLU A 225 -11.00 -2.47 -29.10
CA GLU A 225 -10.93 -2.30 -27.65
C GLU A 225 -9.51 -2.49 -27.13
N GLY A 226 -8.77 -3.47 -27.64
CA GLY A 226 -7.39 -3.74 -27.21
C GLY A 226 -6.48 -2.54 -27.43
N LEU A 227 -6.58 -1.93 -28.61
CA LEU A 227 -5.84 -0.71 -28.95
C LEU A 227 -6.28 0.48 -28.09
N LEU A 228 -7.57 0.62 -27.79
CA LEU A 228 -8.08 1.66 -26.91
C LEU A 228 -7.51 1.52 -25.48
N TYR A 229 -7.49 0.29 -24.94
CA TYR A 229 -6.90 -0.01 -23.64
C TYR A 229 -5.39 0.27 -23.63
N GLU A 230 -4.67 -0.10 -24.67
CA GLU A 230 -3.24 0.18 -24.81
C GLU A 230 -2.97 1.69 -24.88
N ASN A 231 -3.69 2.41 -25.74
CA ASN A 231 -3.49 3.85 -25.94
C ASN A 231 -3.78 4.65 -24.66
N ALA A 232 -4.87 4.34 -23.94
CA ALA A 232 -5.18 4.95 -22.64
C ALA A 232 -4.16 4.60 -21.54
N GLY A 233 -3.38 3.53 -21.75
CA GLY A 233 -2.26 3.14 -20.91
C GLY A 233 -0.94 3.81 -21.31
N LEU A 234 -0.80 4.32 -22.53
CA LEU A 234 0.44 4.97 -23.01
C LEU A 234 0.36 6.50 -22.96
N THR A 235 -0.84 7.06 -22.84
CA THR A 235 -1.10 8.50 -22.82
C THR A 235 -1.57 8.97 -21.44
N GLU A 236 -1.12 10.17 -21.04
CA GLU A 236 -1.59 10.90 -19.85
C GLU A 236 -2.55 12.01 -20.24
#